data_AF-A0A235AEE3-F1
#
_entry.id   AF-A0A235AEE3-F1
#
_cell.length_a   1.000
_cell.length_b   1.000
_cell.length_c   1.000
_cell.angle_alpha   90.00
_cell.angle_beta   90.00
_cell.angle_gamma   90.00
#
_symmetry.space_group_name_H-M   'P 1'
#
loop_
_entity.id
_entity.type
_entity.pdbx_description
1 polymer ?
#
loop_
_entity_poly.entity_id
_entity_poly.type
_entity_poly.pdbx_seq_one_letter_code
_entity_poly.pdbx_strand_id
1 'polypeptide(L)'
;MSLPHRDEWNADPRGFRRFERTVRVGSGDAAWRQARADLLAWRVKTRSGFRVVPDVPAIVGGRHWLEIGRGPLTLREPVEVVAFVDEPDQVGYVYLALPGHPLEGEETFLITRRGDDVLFTLRSLSRPAPTWFWRLAYPAVRVVQGIVRTRYLSALRRGDRTTR
;
A
#
# COMPACT_ATOMS: atom_id res chain seq x y z
N MET A 1 -4.66 -10.43 -12.67
CA MET A 1 -4.48 -10.09 -11.25
C MET A 1 -2.99 -10.00 -10.99
N SER A 2 -2.50 -8.92 -10.37
CA SER A 2 -1.09 -8.85 -10.00
C SER A 2 -0.81 -9.75 -8.80
N LEU A 3 0.22 -10.58 -8.90
CA LEU A 3 0.74 -11.36 -7.78
C LEU A 3 1.90 -10.57 -7.13
N PRO A 4 2.02 -10.55 -5.80
CA PRO A 4 2.97 -9.68 -5.10
C PRO A 4 4.45 -9.98 -5.46
N HIS A 5 4.74 -11.19 -5.93
CA HIS A 5 6.09 -11.70 -6.24
C HIS A 5 6.40 -11.81 -7.75
N ARG A 6 5.46 -11.52 -8.67
CA ARG A 6 5.73 -11.66 -10.12
C ARG A 6 6.22 -10.35 -10.73
N ASP A 7 7.25 -10.45 -11.57
CA ASP A 7 7.76 -9.35 -12.41
C ASP A 7 6.81 -9.03 -13.57
N GLU A 8 5.97 -9.99 -13.96
CA GLU A 8 4.90 -9.83 -14.94
C GLU A 8 3.79 -8.95 -14.38
N TRP A 9 3.98 -7.63 -14.55
CA TRP A 9 2.88 -6.71 -14.70
C TRP A 9 2.07 -7.18 -15.90
N ASN A 10 0.77 -7.46 -15.72
CA ASN A 10 -0.08 -7.69 -16.87
C ASN A 10 0.01 -6.43 -17.74
N ALA A 11 0.73 -6.54 -18.86
CA ALA A 11 0.95 -5.46 -19.79
C ALA A 11 -0.42 -5.16 -20.41
N ASP A 12 -0.87 -3.91 -20.26
CA ASP A 12 -2.14 -3.36 -20.72
C ASP A 12 -3.31 -3.48 -19.72
N PRO A 13 -3.90 -2.34 -19.29
CA PRO A 13 -5.22 -2.02 -19.86
C PRO A 13 -5.56 -0.51 -19.96
N ARG A 14 -6.21 -0.13 -21.06
CA ARG A 14 -6.83 1.20 -21.31
C ARG A 14 -7.34 1.91 -20.04
N GLY A 15 -6.72 3.04 -19.72
CA GLY A 15 -7.19 3.97 -18.66
C GLY A 15 -6.62 3.74 -17.26
N PHE A 16 -5.91 2.64 -17.00
CA PHE A 16 -5.21 2.42 -15.72
C PHE A 16 -3.84 3.09 -15.70
N ARG A 17 -3.46 3.65 -14.54
CA ARG A 17 -2.17 4.29 -14.31
C ARG A 17 -1.28 3.40 -13.46
N ARG A 18 -0.09 3.13 -13.99
CA ARG A 18 1.03 2.46 -13.31
C ARG A 18 1.69 3.40 -12.31
N PHE A 19 1.99 2.88 -11.13
CA PHE A 19 2.94 3.48 -10.20
C PHE A 19 3.74 2.37 -9.51
N GLU A 20 5.04 2.57 -9.41
CA GLU A 20 5.94 1.68 -8.71
C GLU A 20 7.06 2.51 -8.11
N ARG A 21 7.37 2.26 -6.84
CA ARG A 21 8.53 2.86 -6.19
C ARG A 21 9.05 1.96 -5.08
N THR A 22 10.37 1.78 -5.08
CA THR A 22 11.11 1.04 -4.05
C THR A 22 11.99 2.00 -3.26
N VAL A 23 12.07 1.77 -1.96
CA VAL A 23 12.88 2.56 -1.02
C VAL A 23 13.56 1.63 -0.02
N ARG A 24 14.80 1.92 0.34
CA ARG A 24 15.45 1.24 1.46
C ARG A 24 14.83 1.69 2.77
N VAL A 25 14.53 0.74 3.66
CA VAL A 25 13.89 0.98 4.97
C VAL A 25 14.80 0.59 6.14
N GLY A 26 15.90 -0.12 5.87
CA GLY A 26 16.94 -0.42 6.85
C GLY A 26 17.90 -1.48 6.34
N SER A 27 18.67 -2.07 7.25
CA SER A 27 19.53 -3.21 6.98
C SER A 27 19.64 -4.18 8.16
N GLY A 28 19.93 -5.44 7.87
CA GLY A 28 20.11 -6.53 8.84
C GLY A 28 18.81 -7.13 9.40
N ASP A 29 18.96 -8.19 10.19
CA ASP A 29 17.85 -9.01 10.69
C ASP A 29 16.84 -8.23 11.56
N ALA A 30 17.32 -7.25 12.32
CA ALA A 30 16.46 -6.40 13.15
C ALA A 30 15.56 -5.50 12.29
N ALA A 31 16.09 -4.94 11.20
CA ALA A 31 15.28 -4.16 10.27
C ALA A 31 14.28 -5.07 9.53
N TRP A 32 14.71 -6.27 9.12
CA TRP A 32 13.86 -7.24 8.44
C TRP A 32 12.65 -7.64 9.30
N ARG A 33 12.88 -8.12 10.52
CA ARG A 33 11.82 -8.56 11.43
C ARG A 33 10.82 -7.44 11.73
N GLN A 34 11.32 -6.21 11.96
CA GLN A 34 10.44 -5.08 12.23
C GLN A 34 9.62 -4.69 10.99
N ALA A 35 10.26 -4.57 9.83
CA ALA A 35 9.58 -4.16 8.59
C ALA A 35 8.49 -5.18 8.21
N ARG A 36 8.76 -6.48 8.39
CA ARG A 36 7.76 -7.55 8.25
C ARG A 36 6.59 -7.37 9.20
N ALA A 37 6.86 -7.21 10.51
CA ALA A 37 5.81 -7.03 11.51
C ALA A 37 4.97 -5.76 11.25
N ASP A 38 5.63 -4.65 10.90
CA ASP A 38 4.99 -3.38 10.58
C ASP A 38 4.09 -3.50 9.34
N LEU A 39 4.55 -4.19 8.30
CA LEU A 39 3.77 -4.40 7.09
C LEU A 39 2.50 -5.20 7.39
N LEU A 40 2.64 -6.35 8.06
CA LEU A 40 1.52 -7.25 8.36
C LEU A 40 0.49 -6.64 9.31
N ALA A 41 0.91 -5.68 10.14
CA ALA A 41 0.06 -4.92 11.05
C ALA A 41 -0.45 -3.59 10.45
N TRP A 42 -0.53 -3.48 9.12
CA TRP A 42 -1.02 -2.29 8.40
C TRP A 42 -0.30 -0.97 8.75
N ARG A 43 0.93 -1.00 9.28
CA ARG A 43 1.63 0.21 9.75
C ARG A 43 1.95 1.18 8.63
N VAL A 44 2.10 0.70 7.40
CA VAL A 44 2.25 1.59 6.23
C VAL A 44 1.03 2.50 6.07
N LYS A 45 -0.20 1.94 6.19
CA LYS A 45 -1.46 2.69 6.13
C LYS A 45 -1.63 3.57 7.37
N THR A 46 -1.51 2.98 8.56
CA THR A 46 -1.82 3.69 9.81
C THR A 46 -0.87 4.83 10.11
N ARG A 47 0.44 4.67 9.85
CA ARG A 47 1.42 5.78 9.95
C ARG A 47 1.23 6.86 8.87
N SER A 48 0.41 6.60 7.86
CA SER A 48 0.11 7.57 6.79
C SER A 48 -1.21 8.31 6.99
N GLY A 49 -1.86 8.10 8.14
CA GLY A 49 -3.08 8.80 8.54
C GLY A 49 -4.38 8.03 8.31
N PHE A 50 -4.30 6.76 7.90
CA PHE A 50 -5.47 5.90 7.77
C PHE A 50 -5.79 5.19 9.08
N ARG A 51 -7.08 4.92 9.32
CA ARG A 51 -7.52 3.86 10.21
C ARG A 51 -7.87 2.63 9.38
N VAL A 52 -7.55 1.44 9.86
CA VAL A 52 -7.93 0.17 9.21
C VAL A 52 -8.99 -0.50 10.08
N VAL A 53 -10.11 -0.89 9.47
CA VAL A 53 -11.25 -1.50 10.19
C VAL A 53 -11.78 -2.73 9.43
N PRO A 54 -11.83 -3.92 10.02
CA PRO A 54 -11.27 -4.26 11.34
C PRO A 54 -9.74 -4.17 11.35
N ASP A 55 -9.16 -3.82 12.51
CA ASP A 55 -7.71 -3.78 12.72
C ASP A 55 -7.19 -5.18 13.01
N VAL A 56 -7.23 -6.02 11.98
CA VAL A 56 -6.74 -7.40 11.98
C VAL A 56 -5.69 -7.57 10.88
N PRO A 57 -4.78 -8.55 10.98
CA PRO A 57 -3.75 -8.79 9.98
C PRO A 57 -4.32 -8.96 8.56
N ALA A 58 -3.56 -8.54 7.56
CA ALA A 58 -3.91 -8.75 6.15
C ALA A 58 -3.89 -10.24 5.80
N ILE A 59 -5.07 -10.82 5.55
CA ILE A 59 -5.24 -12.22 5.12
C ILE A 59 -5.99 -12.28 3.79
N VAL A 60 -5.70 -13.26 2.94
CA VAL A 60 -6.41 -13.41 1.65
C VAL A 60 -7.91 -13.59 1.89
N GLY A 61 -8.74 -12.86 1.14
CA GLY A 61 -10.20 -12.75 1.33
C GLY A 61 -10.61 -11.76 2.42
N GLY A 62 -9.66 -11.21 3.19
CA GLY A 62 -9.92 -10.23 4.24
C GLY A 62 -10.40 -8.89 3.69
N ARG A 63 -11.56 -8.43 4.16
CA ARG A 63 -12.13 -7.13 3.79
C ARG A 63 -11.89 -6.10 4.88
N HIS A 64 -11.43 -4.93 4.47
CA HIS A 64 -11.15 -3.82 5.37
C HIS A 64 -11.70 -2.51 4.82
N TRP A 65 -12.03 -1.61 5.74
CA TRP A 65 -12.25 -0.19 5.47
C TRP A 65 -10.98 0.57 5.80
N LEU A 66 -10.43 1.28 4.81
CA LEU A 66 -9.40 2.29 5.03
C LEU A 66 -10.10 3.63 5.22
N GLU A 67 -10.00 4.19 6.43
CA GLU A 67 -10.64 5.46 6.75
C GLU A 67 -9.60 6.58 6.84
N ILE A 68 -9.83 7.69 6.15
CA ILE A 68 -8.96 8.88 6.23
C ILE A 68 -9.81 10.15 6.30
N GLY A 69 -9.47 11.07 7.21
CA GLY A 69 -10.19 12.32 7.41
C GLY A 69 -10.46 12.59 8.89
N ARG A 70 -11.37 13.53 9.16
CA ARG A 70 -11.75 13.92 10.53
C ARG A 70 -13.26 14.16 10.60
N GLY A 71 -13.92 13.49 11.55
CA GLY A 71 -15.34 13.67 11.81
C GLY A 71 -16.21 13.31 10.59
N PRO A 72 -17.21 14.12 10.22
CA PRO A 72 -18.13 13.82 9.12
C PRO A 72 -17.46 13.81 7.73
N LEU A 73 -16.22 14.32 7.62
CA LEU A 73 -15.43 14.34 6.39
C LEU A 73 -14.52 13.11 6.25
N THR A 74 -14.84 12.01 6.93
CA THR A 74 -14.08 10.76 6.84
C THR A 74 -14.43 10.03 5.56
N LEU A 75 -13.45 9.89 4.68
CA LEU A 75 -13.55 9.02 3.52
C LEU A 75 -13.33 7.57 3.96
N ARG A 76 -14.20 6.66 3.51
CA ARG A 76 -14.13 5.22 3.77
C ARG A 76 -13.90 4.47 2.47
N GLU A 77 -12.77 3.79 2.39
CA GLU A 77 -12.35 3.10 1.18
C GLU A 77 -12.38 1.58 1.43
N PRO A 78 -13.37 0.85 0.88
CA PRO A 78 -13.45 -0.59 1.05
C PRO A 78 -12.39 -1.28 0.18
N VAL A 79 -11.67 -2.23 0.78
CA VAL A 79 -10.62 -3.02 0.12
C VAL A 79 -10.73 -4.49 0.48
N GLU A 80 -10.23 -5.35 -0.40
CA GLU A 80 -10.11 -6.79 -0.16
C GLU A 80 -8.69 -7.27 -0.46
N VAL A 81 -8.06 -7.95 0.49
CA VAL A 81 -6.75 -8.57 0.28
C VAL A 81 -6.93 -9.80 -0.59
N VAL A 82 -6.26 -9.85 -1.74
CA VAL A 82 -6.45 -10.91 -2.75
C VAL A 82 -5.24 -11.80 -2.96
N ALA A 83 -4.07 -11.35 -2.53
CA ALA A 83 -2.85 -12.14 -2.61
C ALA A 83 -1.92 -11.80 -1.45
N PHE A 84 -1.12 -12.79 -1.07
CA PHE A 84 -0.18 -12.73 0.04
C PHE A 84 1.08 -13.51 -0.30
N VAL A 85 2.22 -13.05 0.18
CA VAL A 85 3.50 -13.77 0.13
C VAL A 85 4.19 -13.63 1.48
N ASP A 86 4.75 -14.73 1.99
CA ASP A 86 5.50 -14.78 3.23
C ASP A 86 6.57 -15.87 3.11
N GLU A 87 7.71 -15.44 2.60
CA GLU A 87 8.88 -16.24 2.32
C GLU A 87 10.07 -15.69 3.15
N PRO A 88 11.18 -16.44 3.27
CA PRO A 88 12.31 -16.04 4.12
C PRO A 88 12.89 -14.65 3.81
N ASP A 89 12.85 -14.22 2.55
CA ASP A 89 13.43 -12.99 2.04
C ASP A 89 12.40 -12.03 1.42
N GLN A 90 11.11 -12.38 1.40
CA GLN A 90 10.06 -11.47 0.95
C GLN A 90 8.74 -11.67 1.70
N VAL A 91 8.07 -10.56 2.01
CA VAL A 91 6.74 -10.56 2.64
C VAL A 91 5.90 -9.43 2.08
N GLY A 92 4.63 -9.70 1.80
CA GLY A 92 3.79 -8.70 1.18
C GLY A 92 2.38 -9.16 0.92
N TYR A 93 1.54 -8.20 0.53
CA TYR A 93 0.16 -8.46 0.16
C TYR A 93 -0.28 -7.53 -0.97
N VAL A 94 -1.31 -7.97 -1.67
CA VAL A 94 -2.04 -7.19 -2.67
C VAL A 94 -3.46 -7.05 -2.17
N TYR A 95 -4.01 -5.85 -2.27
CA TYR A 95 -5.45 -5.66 -2.13
C TYR A 95 -6.06 -5.03 -3.39
N LEU A 96 -7.35 -5.28 -3.58
CA LEU A 96 -8.19 -4.59 -4.56
C LEU A 96 -9.03 -3.51 -3.89
N ALA A 97 -9.18 -2.38 -4.60
CA ALA A 97 -10.19 -1.39 -4.28
C ALA A 97 -11.58 -1.91 -4.70
N LEU A 98 -12.52 -1.93 -3.74
CA LEU A 98 -13.90 -2.38 -3.96
C LEU A 98 -14.83 -1.20 -4.32
N PRO A 99 -16.05 -1.46 -4.84
CA PRO A 99 -17.04 -0.42 -5.09
C PRO A 99 -17.29 0.46 -3.86
N GLY A 100 -17.21 1.78 -4.03
CA GLY A 100 -17.24 2.77 -2.95
C GLY A 100 -15.89 3.48 -2.73
N HIS A 101 -14.78 2.87 -3.19
CA HIS A 101 -13.48 3.50 -3.23
C HIS A 101 -13.45 4.57 -4.36
N PRO A 102 -12.80 5.74 -4.18
CA PRO A 102 -12.64 6.76 -5.24
C PRO A 102 -11.86 6.28 -6.48
N LEU A 103 -11.24 5.12 -6.38
CA LEU A 103 -10.34 4.55 -7.37
C LEU A 103 -10.73 3.10 -7.56
N GLU A 104 -10.53 2.60 -8.77
CA GLU A 104 -10.60 1.19 -9.10
C GLU A 104 -9.19 0.70 -9.39
N GLY A 105 -8.84 -0.47 -8.89
CA GLY A 105 -7.53 -1.06 -9.14
C GLY A 105 -6.98 -1.83 -7.95
N GLU A 106 -5.68 -2.05 -7.98
CA GLU A 106 -4.96 -2.86 -6.99
C GLU A 106 -3.73 -2.11 -6.44
N GLU A 107 -3.38 -2.41 -5.20
CA GLU A 107 -2.18 -1.89 -4.54
C GLU A 107 -1.43 -3.03 -3.85
N THR A 108 -0.14 -3.11 -4.15
CA THR A 108 0.80 -4.11 -3.63
C THR A 108 1.77 -3.44 -2.68
N PHE A 109 1.93 -4.05 -1.50
CA PHE A 109 2.91 -3.68 -0.51
C PHE A 109 3.85 -4.85 -0.30
N LEU A 110 5.13 -4.65 -0.57
CA LEU A 110 6.13 -5.72 -0.52
C LEU A 110 7.37 -5.25 0.22
N ILE A 111 7.83 -6.06 1.17
CA ILE A 111 9.15 -5.94 1.78
C ILE A 111 10.02 -7.06 1.24
N THR A 112 11.18 -6.72 0.70
CA THR A 112 12.18 -7.69 0.23
C THR A 112 13.50 -7.49 0.95
N ARG A 113 14.23 -8.59 1.11
CA ARG A 113 15.60 -8.61 1.61
C ARG A 113 16.55 -8.91 0.45
N ARG A 114 17.55 -8.06 0.25
CA ARG A 114 18.60 -8.23 -0.78
C ARG A 114 19.95 -8.12 -0.08
N GLY A 115 20.56 -9.26 0.25
CA GLY A 115 21.71 -9.31 1.15
C GLY A 115 21.33 -8.75 2.54
N ASP A 116 22.01 -7.70 2.97
CA ASP A 116 21.70 -7.01 4.22
C ASP A 116 20.64 -5.92 4.06
N ASP A 117 20.31 -5.48 2.84
CA ASP A 117 19.36 -4.40 2.63
C ASP A 117 17.91 -4.89 2.76
N VAL A 118 17.10 -4.09 3.45
CA VAL A 118 15.65 -4.28 3.55
C VAL A 118 14.97 -3.17 2.74
N LEU A 119 14.19 -3.57 1.75
CA LEU A 119 13.57 -2.70 0.78
C LEU A 119 12.05 -2.76 0.90
N PHE A 120 11.38 -1.62 0.82
CA PHE A 120 9.93 -1.52 0.68
C PHE A 120 9.57 -1.09 -0.73
N THR A 121 8.72 -1.88 -1.38
CA THR A 121 8.18 -1.64 -2.70
C THR A 121 6.68 -1.41 -2.60
N LEU A 122 6.25 -0.25 -3.11
CA LEU A 122 4.85 0.10 -3.32
C LEU A 122 4.56 0.04 -4.82
N ARG A 123 3.67 -0.85 -5.24
CA ARG A 123 3.15 -0.91 -6.62
C ARG A 123 1.66 -0.65 -6.60
N SER A 124 1.14 0.07 -7.59
CA SER A 124 -0.30 0.23 -7.75
C SER A 124 -0.66 0.33 -9.24
N LEU A 125 -1.76 -0.29 -9.61
CA LEU A 125 -2.41 -0.11 -10.90
C LEU A 125 -3.81 0.43 -10.63
N SER A 126 -4.08 1.70 -10.96
CA SER A 126 -5.36 2.33 -10.59
C SER A 126 -5.89 3.31 -11.62
N ARG A 127 -7.20 3.46 -11.68
CA ARG A 127 -7.92 4.48 -12.44
C ARG A 127 -8.98 5.16 -11.55
N PRO A 128 -9.45 6.38 -11.89
CA PRO A 128 -10.63 6.93 -11.23
C PRO A 128 -11.82 5.96 -11.34
N ALA A 129 -12.58 5.82 -10.26
CA ALA A 129 -13.82 5.08 -10.30
C ALA A 129 -14.79 5.70 -11.34
N PRO A 130 -15.60 4.90 -12.04
CA PRO A 130 -16.49 5.38 -13.10
C PRO A 130 -17.64 6.28 -12.60
N THR A 131 -17.78 6.46 -11.28
CA THR A 131 -18.81 7.30 -10.66
C THR A 131 -18.60 8.78 -10.98
N TRP A 132 -19.65 9.45 -11.48
CA TRP A 132 -19.60 10.84 -11.95
C TRP A 132 -19.11 11.84 -10.89
N PHE A 133 -19.46 11.63 -9.61
CA PHE A 133 -18.99 12.47 -8.51
C PHE A 133 -17.46 12.40 -8.32
N TRP A 134 -16.87 11.20 -8.44
CA TRP A 134 -15.42 11.03 -8.36
C TRP A 134 -14.68 11.63 -9.56
N ARG A 135 -15.34 11.72 -10.72
CA ARG A 135 -14.78 12.44 -11.88
C ARG A 135 -14.60 13.92 -11.60
N LEU A 136 -15.56 14.56 -10.90
CA LEU A 136 -15.45 15.96 -10.47
C LEU A 136 -14.39 16.16 -9.38
N ALA A 137 -14.33 15.24 -8.41
CA ALA A 137 -13.32 15.29 -7.34
C ALA A 137 -11.92 14.80 -7.77
N TYR A 138 -11.76 14.33 -9.02
CA TYR A 138 -10.56 13.64 -9.46
C TYR A 138 -9.25 14.44 -9.28
N PRO A 139 -9.18 15.75 -9.59
CA PRO A 139 -7.97 16.54 -9.34
C PRO A 139 -7.57 16.54 -7.86
N ALA A 140 -8.53 16.64 -6.94
CA ALA A 140 -8.27 16.59 -5.51
C ALA A 140 -7.81 15.18 -5.07
N VAL A 141 -8.46 14.13 -5.58
CA VAL A 141 -8.04 12.73 -5.37
C VAL A 141 -6.59 12.53 -5.83
N ARG A 142 -6.17 13.15 -6.94
CA ARG A 142 -4.78 13.07 -7.44
C ARG A 142 -3.76 13.70 -6.49
N VAL A 143 -4.08 14.87 -5.93
CA VAL A 143 -3.21 15.53 -4.94
C VAL A 143 -3.09 14.66 -3.68
N VAL A 144 -4.23 14.17 -3.18
CA VAL A 144 -4.26 13.27 -2.01
C VAL A 144 -3.45 11.99 -2.26
N GLN A 145 -3.58 11.37 -3.45
CA GLN A 145 -2.77 10.20 -3.83
C GLN A 145 -1.25 10.49 -3.76
N GLY A 146 -0.80 11.64 -4.24
CA GLY A 146 0.62 12.01 -4.21
C GLY A 146 1.15 12.16 -2.78
N ILE A 147 0.38 12.84 -1.92
CA ILE A 147 0.70 13.02 -0.50
C ILE A 147 0.75 11.67 0.21
N VAL A 148 -0.29 10.86 0.02
CA VAL A 148 -0.43 9.54 0.65
C VAL A 148 0.70 8.59 0.24
N ARG A 149 1.06 8.54 -1.06
CA ARG A 149 2.20 7.74 -1.54
C ARG A 149 3.51 8.17 -0.92
N THR A 150 3.73 9.47 -0.76
CA THR A 150 4.93 9.99 -0.10
C THR A 150 5.00 9.57 1.36
N ARG A 151 3.85 9.57 2.05
CA ARG A 151 3.74 9.06 3.41
C ARG A 151 3.97 7.55 3.48
N TYR A 152 3.39 6.75 2.58
CA TYR A 152 3.65 5.29 2.53
C TYR A 152 5.13 4.99 2.37
N LEU A 153 5.80 5.64 1.41
CA LEU A 153 7.22 5.46 1.17
C LEU A 153 8.11 5.94 2.32
N SER A 154 7.57 6.76 3.23
CA SER A 154 8.26 7.22 4.43
C SER A 154 7.85 6.46 5.69
N ALA A 155 6.74 5.71 5.67
CA ALA A 155 6.13 5.08 6.84
C ALA A 155 7.03 4.01 7.50
N LEU A 156 7.94 3.44 6.72
CA LEU A 156 8.90 2.44 7.17
C LEU A 156 10.34 2.96 7.14
N ARG A 157 10.56 4.18 6.62
CA ARG A 157 11.90 4.78 6.65
C ARG A 157 12.25 5.10 8.08
N ARG A 158 13.37 4.56 8.54
CA ARG A 158 14.03 5.10 9.73
C ARG A 158 14.85 6.29 9.28
N GLY A 159 14.82 7.37 10.05
CA GLY A 159 15.89 8.35 9.96
C GLY A 159 17.18 7.64 10.33
N ASP A 160 18.21 7.75 9.52
CA ASP A 160 19.56 7.32 9.89
C ASP A 160 19.98 8.13 11.11
N ARG A 161 19.66 7.63 12.31
CA ARG A 161 20.45 7.97 13.47
C ARG A 161 21.70 7.13 13.35
N THR A 162 22.65 7.63 12.57
CA THR A 162 24.05 7.33 12.78
C THR A 162 24.35 7.70 14.23
N THR A 163 24.32 6.71 15.11
CA THR A 163 24.99 6.79 16.40
C THR A 163 26.46 7.06 16.08
N ARG A 164 26.88 8.29 16.36
CA ARG A 164 28.28 8.69 16.42
C ARG A 164 28.77 8.51 17.85
#